data_AF-A0A248UMD1-F1
#
_entry.id   AF-A0A248UMD1-F1
#
_cell.length_a   1.000
_cell.length_b   1.000
_cell.length_c   1.000
_cell.angle_alpha   90.00
_cell.angle_beta   90.00
_cell.angle_gamma   90.00
#
_symmetry.space_group_name_H-M   'P 1'
#
loop_
_entity.id
_entity.type
_entity.pdbx_description
1 polymer ?
#
loop_
_entity_poly.entity_id
_entity_poly.type
_entity_poly.pdbx_seq_one_letter_code
_entity_poly.pdbx_strand_id
1 'polypeptide(L)' 'MIKYQQNTDPLTQDSDVKYLTENSDLSPLQAKELIEKIGRNRIELLKKAKNFKAES' A
#
# COMPACT_ATOMS: atom_id res chain seq x y z
N MET A 1 26.21 -1.51 3.88
CA MET A 1 25.48 -0.92 2.76
C MET A 1 24.15 -1.64 2.65
N ILE A 2 23.07 -1.04 3.15
CA ILE A 2 21.73 -1.66 3.10
C ILE A 2 21.28 -1.65 1.63
N LYS A 3 21.14 -2.82 1.01
CA LYS A 3 20.60 -2.93 -0.35
C LYS A 3 19.11 -2.56 -0.30
N TYR A 4 18.79 -1.30 -0.59
CA TYR A 4 17.45 -0.96 -1.04
C TYR A 4 17.26 -1.65 -2.39
N GLN A 5 16.61 -2.81 -2.38
CA GLN A 5 16.11 -3.40 -3.62
C GLN A 5 15.02 -2.45 -4.14
N GLN A 6 15.43 -1.49 -4.97
CA GLN A 6 14.53 -0.79 -5.85
C GLN A 6 14.01 -1.80 -6.87
N ASN A 7 13.02 -2.60 -6.44
CA ASN A 7 12.13 -3.30 -7.33
C ASN A 7 11.42 -2.19 -8.13
N THR A 8 11.94 -1.95 -9.35
CA THR A 8 11.47 -0.94 -10.30
C THR A 8 10.17 -1.36 -11.00
N ASP A 9 9.56 -2.45 -10.52
CA ASP A 9 8.22 -2.85 -10.91
C ASP A 9 7.27 -1.67 -10.71
N PRO A 10 6.52 -1.28 -11.75
CA PRO A 10 5.53 -0.22 -11.62
C PRO A 10 4.62 -0.55 -10.44
N LEU A 11 4.41 0.42 -9.54
CA LEU A 11 3.51 0.27 -8.39
C LEU A 11 2.12 -0.24 -8.79
N THR A 12 1.74 0.01 -10.04
CA THR A 12 0.49 -0.38 -10.68
C THR A 12 0.42 -1.86 -11.11
N GLN A 13 1.53 -2.60 -11.13
CA GLN A 13 1.52 -4.05 -11.39
C GLN A 13 1.24 -4.87 -10.13
N ASP A 14 1.43 -4.29 -8.95
CA ASP A 14 1.15 -4.97 -7.70
C ASP A 14 -0.37 -4.96 -7.44
N SER A 15 -0.97 -6.16 -7.49
CA SER A 15 -2.42 -6.32 -7.38
C SER A 15 -2.95 -5.84 -6.03
N ASP A 16 -2.15 -5.92 -4.98
CA ASP A 16 -2.52 -5.45 -3.64
C ASP A 16 -2.50 -3.91 -3.58
N VAL A 17 -1.51 -3.27 -4.21
CA VAL A 17 -1.46 -1.80 -4.35
C VAL A 17 -2.68 -1.30 -5.10
N LYS A 18 -2.95 -1.87 -6.29
CA LYS A 18 -4.11 -1.46 -7.11
C LYS A 18 -5.41 -1.65 -6.33
N TYR A 19 -5.59 -2.80 -5.67
CA TYR A 19 -6.76 -3.08 -4.87
C TYR A 19 -6.97 -2.05 -3.74
N LEU A 20 -5.91 -1.65 -3.04
CA LEU A 20 -6.02 -0.61 -2.01
C LEU A 20 -6.33 0.77 -2.58
N THR A 21 -5.72 1.12 -3.71
CA THR A 21 -5.96 2.40 -4.40
C THR A 21 -7.39 2.48 -4.94
N GLU A 22 -7.98 1.35 -5.35
CA GLU A 22 -9.36 1.30 -5.86
C GLU A 22 -10.41 1.20 -4.73
N ASN A 23 -10.07 0.56 -3.61
CA ASN A 23 -11.01 0.34 -2.49
C ASN A 23 -10.79 1.32 -1.33
N SER A 24 -9.83 2.23 -1.43
CA SER A 24 -9.54 3.26 -0.44
C SER A 24 -8.92 4.47 -1.13
N ASP A 25 -9.08 5.65 -0.53
CA ASP A 25 -8.58 6.95 -1.03
C ASP A 25 -7.04 7.09 -0.93
N LEU A 26 -6.30 5.99 -0.96
CA LEU A 26 -4.85 5.99 -0.88
C LEU A 26 -4.23 6.22 -2.25
N SER A 27 -3.12 6.95 -2.31
CA SER A 27 -2.27 6.97 -3.49
C SER A 27 -1.51 5.64 -3.65
N PRO A 28 -1.14 5.22 -4.88
CA PRO A 28 -0.43 3.95 -5.10
C PRO A 28 0.90 3.88 -4.35
N LEU A 29 1.56 5.02 -4.12
CA LEU A 29 2.74 5.12 -3.26
C LEU A 29 2.39 4.79 -1.79
N GLN A 30 1.33 5.39 -1.25
CA GLN A 30 0.91 5.14 0.13
C GLN A 30 0.44 3.70 0.34
N ALA A 31 -0.27 3.14 -0.64
CA ALA A 31 -0.66 1.74 -0.62
C ALA A 31 0.57 0.81 -0.61
N LYS A 32 1.60 1.10 -1.41
CA LYS A 32 2.87 0.35 -1.38
C LYS A 32 3.56 0.47 -0.03
N GLU A 33 3.70 1.68 0.52
CA GLU A 33 4.28 1.89 1.85
C GLU A 33 3.50 1.15 2.95
N LEU A 34 2.18 1.10 2.83
CA LEU A 34 1.31 0.36 3.75
C LEU A 34 1.57 -1.15 3.67
N ILE A 35 1.71 -1.69 2.46
CA ILE A 35 2.05 -3.09 2.20
C ILE A 35 3.45 -3.41 2.71
N GLU A 36 4.41 -2.50 2.57
CA GLU A 36 5.77 -2.70 3.09
C GLU A 36 5.80 -2.64 4.62
N LYS A 37 4.97 -1.79 5.25
CA LYS A 37 4.91 -1.66 6.72
C LYS A 37 4.13 -2.78 7.42
N ILE A 38 3.04 -3.24 6.82
CA ILE A 38 2.10 -4.20 7.45
C ILE A 38 2.26 -5.61 6.85
N GLY A 39 2.70 -5.70 5.60
CA GLY A 39 2.71 -6.91 4.80
C GLY A 39 1.49 -7.01 3.86
N ARG A 40 1.45 -8.07 3.04
CA ARG A 40 0.38 -8.33 2.05
C ARG A 40 -0.90 -8.91 2.67
N ASN A 41 -1.37 -8.36 3.80
CA ASN A 41 -2.63 -8.78 4.41
C ASN A 41 -3.76 -7.83 4.02
N ARG A 42 -4.53 -8.20 2.99
CA ARG A 42 -5.59 -7.35 2.42
C ARG A 42 -6.61 -6.83 3.42
N ILE A 43 -6.97 -7.63 4.44
CA ILE A 43 -7.95 -7.23 5.45
C ILE A 43 -7.39 -6.11 6.34
N GLU A 44 -6.16 -6.29 6.82
CA GLU A 44 -5.46 -5.31 7.64
C GLU A 44 -5.18 -4.03 6.85
N LEU A 45 -4.75 -4.17 5.58
CA LEU A 45 -4.48 -3.06 4.69
C LEU A 45 -5.74 -2.22 4.43
N LEU A 46 -6.89 -2.84 4.14
CA LEU A 46 -8.17 -2.14 4.01
C LEU A 46 -8.60 -1.44 5.31
N LYS A 47 -8.43 -2.11 6.45
CA LYS A 47 -8.78 -1.54 7.75
C LYS A 47 -7.93 -0.31 8.05
N LYS A 48 -6.62 -0.38 7.76
CA LYS A 48 -5.70 0.75 7.96
C LYS A 48 -5.97 1.87 6.95
N ALA A 49 -6.21 1.53 5.69
CA ALA A 49 -6.54 2.49 4.65
C ALA A 49 -7.83 3.27 4.95
N LYS A 50 -8.84 2.62 5.54
CA LYS A 50 -10.06 3.28 6.03
C LYS A 50 -9.80 4.19 7.23
N ASN A 51 -8.92 3.78 8.16
CA ASN A 51 -8.55 4.61 9.31
C ASN A 51 -7.66 5.79 8.94
N PHE A 52 -6.90 5.72 7.83
CA PHE A 52 -6.04 6.81 7.36
C PHE A 52 -6.82 8.10 7.10
N LYS A 53 -8.12 8.00 6.76
CA LYS A 53 -9.02 9.15 6.56
C LYS A 53 -9.56 9.74 7.88
N ALA A 54 -9.50 8.99 8.97
CA ALA A 54 -10.17 9.33 10.24
C ALA A 54 -9.31 10.21 11.17
N GLU A 55 -8.04 10.45 10.82
CA GLU A 55 -7.11 11.32 11.54
C GLU A 55 -6.79 12.60 10.73
N SER A 56 -7.81 13.23 10.12
CA SER A 56 -7.74 14.61 9.61
C SER A 56 -8.69 15.52 10.38
#